data_AF-A0AAU6KYK2-F1
#
_entry.id   AF-A0AAU6KYK2-F1
#
_cell.length_a   1.000
_cell.length_b   1.000
_cell.length_c   1.000
_cell.angle_alpha   90.00
_cell.angle_beta   90.00
_cell.angle_gamma   90.00
#
_symmetry.space_group_name_H-M   'P 1'
#
loop_
_entity.id
_entity.type
_entity.pdbx_description
1 polymer ?
#
loop_
_entity_poly.entity_id
_entity_poly.type
_entity_poly.pdbx_seq_one_letter_code
_entity_poly.pdbx_strand_id
1 'polypeptide(L)'
;MTIPGVDAMTAVTVLAAVGDFHRFATADKLVSYLGLNPRVRQSGGTPAHHGRITKAGCGKARGMRVQAAFAALRSPGPLRALHQRIAARRGMQIAIVVVARKIAVIAWHLVTKEQDYAFARPSLVAFKRRKLELTAGAERRIARRGAGYDYNNKQLRRHEREIAEQAERAYALLAAQWQPTRPTGRPRLPAIPGAGP
;
A
#
# COMPACT_ATOMS: atom_id res chain seq x y z
N MET A 1 9.42 7.68 -1.95
CA MET A 1 8.59 8.17 -0.81
C MET A 1 7.21 8.67 -1.26
N THR A 2 6.60 8.01 -2.26
CA THR A 2 5.34 8.48 -2.89
C THR A 2 4.08 7.92 -2.23
N ILE A 3 4.22 6.83 -1.46
CA ILE A 3 3.14 6.26 -0.65
C ILE A 3 2.75 7.26 0.47
N PRO A 4 1.45 7.58 0.65
CA PRO A 4 0.97 8.34 1.80
C PRO A 4 1.41 7.71 3.12
N GLY A 5 1.78 8.54 4.11
CA GLY A 5 2.26 8.08 5.41
C GLY A 5 3.70 7.52 5.44
N VAL A 6 4.34 7.27 4.30
CA VAL A 6 5.77 6.97 4.24
C VAL A 6 6.56 8.27 4.08
N ASP A 7 7.39 8.58 5.06
CA ASP A 7 8.35 9.69 5.05
C ASP A 7 9.79 9.15 5.07
N ALA A 8 10.79 10.03 4.97
CA ALA A 8 12.21 9.66 4.91
C ALA A 8 12.62 8.73 6.07
N MET A 9 12.24 9.05 7.30
CA MET A 9 12.59 8.25 8.48
C MET A 9 11.98 6.83 8.43
N THR A 10 10.72 6.72 8.00
CA THR A 10 10.06 5.42 7.75
C THR A 10 10.78 4.67 6.63
N ALA A 11 11.08 5.34 5.51
CA ALA A 11 11.71 4.74 4.35
C ALA A 11 13.12 4.21 4.69
N VAL A 12 13.95 5.00 5.37
CA VAL A 12 15.29 4.62 5.80
C VAL A 12 15.25 3.48 6.80
N THR A 13 14.35 3.52 7.79
CA THR A 13 14.21 2.41 8.76
C THR A 13 13.81 1.11 8.07
N VAL A 14 12.92 1.20 7.08
CA VAL A 14 12.50 0.05 6.29
C VAL A 14 13.65 -0.47 5.43
N LEU A 15 14.35 0.42 4.73
CA LEU A 15 15.50 0.07 3.89
C LEU A 15 16.61 -0.57 4.72
N ALA A 16 16.93 -0.03 5.89
CA ALA A 16 17.95 -0.59 6.79
C ALA A 16 17.58 -2.01 7.28
N ALA A 17 16.29 -2.26 7.55
CA ALA A 17 15.84 -3.58 8.02
C ALA A 17 15.69 -4.62 6.90
N VAL A 18 15.41 -4.17 5.67
CA VAL A 18 15.14 -5.02 4.51
C VAL A 18 16.40 -5.24 3.68
N GLY A 19 17.27 -4.24 3.59
CA GLY A 19 18.35 -4.19 2.60
C GLY A 19 17.77 -4.10 1.20
N ASP A 20 18.23 -5.00 0.33
CA ASP A 20 17.72 -5.14 -1.03
C ASP A 20 16.31 -5.77 -1.05
N PHE A 21 15.40 -5.15 -1.82
CA PHE A 21 14.05 -5.65 -2.03
C PHE A 21 13.97 -6.74 -3.11
N HIS A 22 14.94 -6.80 -4.03
CA HIS A 22 15.00 -7.78 -5.11
C HIS A 22 15.33 -9.19 -4.59
N ARG A 23 15.95 -9.32 -3.41
CA ARG A 23 16.18 -10.62 -2.74
C ARG A 23 14.89 -11.40 -2.41
N PHE A 24 13.72 -10.76 -2.44
CA PHE A 24 12.44 -11.42 -2.18
C PHE A 24 11.75 -11.74 -3.51
N ALA A 25 11.54 -13.03 -3.80
CA ALA A 25 10.85 -13.48 -5.01
C ALA A 25 9.41 -12.95 -5.13
N THR A 26 8.72 -12.71 -4.00
CA THR A 26 7.36 -12.17 -3.98
C THR A 26 7.16 -11.18 -2.84
N ALA A 27 6.20 -10.26 -3.00
CA ALA A 27 5.79 -9.33 -1.96
C ALA A 27 5.36 -10.04 -0.66
N ASP A 28 4.75 -11.22 -0.75
CA ASP A 28 4.33 -11.99 0.42
C ASP A 28 5.52 -12.51 1.24
N LYS A 29 6.66 -12.81 0.60
CA LYS A 29 7.90 -13.17 1.30
C LYS A 29 8.44 -11.97 2.10
N LEU A 30 8.41 -10.76 1.53
CA LEU A 30 8.75 -9.54 2.27
C LEU A 30 7.82 -9.33 3.46
N VAL A 31 6.50 -9.45 3.27
CA VAL A 31 5.51 -9.32 4.35
C VAL A 31 5.77 -10.33 5.47
N SER A 32 6.10 -11.56 5.11
CA SER A 32 6.43 -12.61 6.08
C SER A 32 7.70 -12.30 6.86
N TYR A 33 8.75 -11.82 6.17
CA TYR A 33 10.02 -11.40 6.79
C TYR A 33 9.80 -10.28 7.82
N LEU A 34 8.85 -9.39 7.56
CA LEU A 34 8.49 -8.29 8.46
C LEU A 34 7.52 -8.69 9.59
N GLY A 35 7.08 -9.95 9.60
CA GLY A 35 6.17 -10.49 10.60
C GLY A 35 4.77 -9.88 10.55
N LEU A 36 4.32 -9.41 9.38
CA LEU A 36 3.00 -8.79 9.15
C LEU A 36 1.94 -9.80 8.66
N ASN A 37 2.33 -11.04 8.35
CA ASN A 37 1.38 -12.09 8.00
C ASN A 37 0.69 -12.65 9.25
N PRO A 38 -0.61 -12.99 9.15
CA PRO A 38 -1.31 -13.72 10.20
C PRO A 38 -0.66 -15.08 10.41
N ARG A 39 -0.57 -15.54 11.66
CA ARG A 39 -0.14 -16.90 11.98
C ARG A 39 -1.22 -17.87 11.53
N VAL A 40 -0.84 -18.82 10.68
CA VAL A 40 -1.72 -19.90 10.25
C VAL A 40 -1.52 -21.08 11.18
N ARG A 41 -2.61 -21.62 11.73
CA ARG A 41 -2.64 -22.92 12.40
C ARG A 41 -3.57 -23.83 11.62
N GLN A 42 -3.02 -24.93 11.12
CA GLN A 42 -3.76 -25.95 10.40
C GLN A 42 -3.28 -27.31 10.91
N SER A 43 -4.16 -28.02 11.62
CA SER A 43 -3.97 -29.42 12.03
C SER A 43 -4.87 -30.31 11.17
N GLY A 44 -4.47 -31.55 10.90
CA GLY A 44 -5.06 -32.47 9.92
C GLY A 44 -6.56 -32.28 9.61
N GLY A 45 -6.88 -32.14 8.31
CA GLY A 45 -8.24 -32.04 7.78
C GLY A 45 -9.03 -30.76 8.10
N THR A 46 -8.63 -29.97 9.11
CA THR A 46 -9.36 -28.76 9.50
C THR A 46 -9.02 -27.53 8.63
N PRO A 47 -9.98 -26.62 8.40
CA PRO A 47 -9.71 -25.35 7.73
C PRO A 47 -8.62 -24.53 8.45
N ALA A 48 -7.75 -23.92 7.67
CA ALA A 48 -6.66 -23.09 8.17
C ALA A 48 -7.18 -21.92 9.03
N HIS A 49 -6.88 -21.93 10.33
CA HIS A 49 -7.26 -20.86 11.24
C HIS A 49 -6.19 -19.76 11.25
N HIS A 50 -6.64 -18.52 11.04
CA HIS A 50 -5.75 -17.34 10.98
C HIS A 50 -5.82 -16.56 12.30
N GLY A 51 -4.71 -16.53 13.03
CA GLY A 51 -4.58 -15.85 14.32
C GLY A 51 -3.88 -14.49 14.23
N ARG A 52 -3.26 -14.09 15.36
CA ARG A 52 -2.43 -12.89 15.46
C ARG A 52 -1.28 -12.93 14.45
N ILE A 53 -0.75 -11.76 14.09
CA ILE A 53 0.46 -11.69 13.25
C ILE A 53 1.63 -12.44 13.87
N THR A 54 2.52 -12.98 13.05
CA THR A 54 3.65 -13.77 13.52
C THR A 54 4.64 -12.97 14.36
N LYS A 55 4.73 -11.65 14.15
CA LYS A 55 5.72 -10.75 14.77
C LYS A 55 7.19 -11.13 14.51
N ALA A 56 7.45 -11.98 13.52
CA ALA A 56 8.80 -12.34 13.09
C ALA A 56 9.60 -11.12 12.58
N GLY A 57 10.93 -11.21 12.62
CA GLY A 57 11.83 -10.17 12.10
C GLY A 57 11.84 -8.87 12.93
N CYS A 58 12.27 -7.78 12.29
CA CYS A 58 12.54 -6.50 12.96
C CYS A 58 11.28 -5.80 13.49
N GLY A 59 11.16 -5.72 14.82
CA GLY A 59 10.05 -5.03 15.50
C GLY A 59 9.95 -3.54 15.17
N LYS A 60 11.09 -2.85 15.04
CA LYS A 60 11.14 -1.41 14.69
C LYS A 60 10.61 -1.14 13.29
N ALA A 61 11.01 -1.96 12.31
CA ALA A 61 10.51 -1.85 10.94
C ALA A 61 9.01 -2.16 10.83
N ARG A 62 8.49 -3.04 11.67
CA ARG A 62 7.05 -3.30 11.80
C ARG A 62 6.32 -2.12 12.43
N GLY A 63 6.82 -1.59 13.55
CA GLY A 63 6.26 -0.40 14.22
C GLY A 63 6.19 0.81 13.30
N MET A 64 7.26 1.10 12.56
CA MET A 64 7.30 2.22 11.60
C MET A 64 6.27 2.05 10.47
N ARG A 65 5.98 0.83 10.04
CA ARG A 65 4.92 0.59 9.04
C ARG A 65 3.51 0.79 9.62
N VAL A 66 3.29 0.47 10.88
CA VAL A 66 2.02 0.76 11.55
C VAL A 66 1.84 2.27 11.70
N GLN A 67 2.89 3.00 12.09
CA GLN A 67 2.85 4.47 12.10
C GLN A 67 2.60 5.06 10.71
N ALA A 68 3.25 4.51 9.68
CA ALA A 68 2.99 4.89 8.30
C ALA A 68 1.55 4.64 7.89
N ALA A 69 0.95 3.52 8.32
CA ALA A 69 -0.46 3.24 8.09
C ALA A 69 -1.36 4.31 8.73
N PHE A 70 -1.15 4.67 10.00
CA PHE A 70 -1.92 5.74 10.65
C PHE A 70 -1.80 7.06 9.89
N ALA A 71 -0.59 7.42 9.50
CA ALA A 71 -0.34 8.63 8.74
C ALA A 71 -0.99 8.59 7.34
N ALA A 72 -1.03 7.42 6.70
CA ALA A 72 -1.65 7.24 5.38
C ALA A 72 -3.16 7.50 5.40
N LEU A 73 -3.85 7.11 6.49
CA LEU A 73 -5.30 7.30 6.63
C LEU A 73 -5.76 8.75 6.73
N ARG A 74 -4.84 9.67 7.05
CA ARG A 74 -5.12 11.13 7.05
C ARG A 74 -5.27 11.70 5.64
N SER A 75 -4.81 10.98 4.63
CA SER A 75 -5.00 11.34 3.23
C SER A 75 -6.10 10.45 2.61
N PRO A 76 -6.96 11.02 1.75
CA PRO A 76 -7.85 10.18 0.97
C PRO A 76 -7.06 9.28 0.01
N GLY A 77 -7.66 8.15 -0.34
CA GLY A 77 -7.15 7.21 -1.32
C GLY A 77 -7.51 5.75 -1.00
N PRO A 78 -7.10 4.80 -1.86
CA PRO A 78 -7.46 3.39 -1.73
C PRO A 78 -7.07 2.72 -0.41
N LEU A 79 -5.99 3.18 0.25
CA LEU A 79 -5.59 2.68 1.56
C LEU A 79 -6.60 3.03 2.66
N ARG A 80 -7.24 4.20 2.57
CA ARG A 80 -8.28 4.63 3.52
C ARG A 80 -9.57 3.84 3.33
N ALA A 81 -10.00 3.64 2.09
CA ALA A 81 -11.15 2.77 1.79
C ALA A 81 -10.89 1.30 2.21
N LEU A 82 -9.67 0.77 1.99
CA LEU A 82 -9.29 -0.55 2.47
C LEU A 82 -9.42 -0.65 4.00
N HIS A 83 -8.94 0.36 4.72
CA HIS A 83 -9.06 0.42 6.18
C HIS A 83 -10.53 0.38 6.60
N GLN A 84 -11.36 1.28 6.08
CA GLN A 84 -12.78 1.38 6.42
C GLN A 84 -13.51 0.03 6.21
N ARG A 85 -13.28 -0.61 5.06
CA ARG A 85 -13.89 -1.91 4.72
C ARG A 85 -13.48 -3.04 5.68
N ILE A 86 -12.27 -3.02 6.20
CA ILE A 86 -11.79 -4.04 7.16
C ILE A 86 -12.23 -3.68 8.57
N ALA A 87 -12.18 -2.40 8.94
CA ALA A 87 -12.56 -1.91 10.26
C ALA A 87 -14.03 -2.23 10.55
N ALA A 88 -14.92 -2.07 9.57
CA ALA A 88 -16.33 -2.42 9.68
C ALA A 88 -16.60 -3.91 9.98
N ARG A 89 -15.66 -4.81 9.65
CA ARG A 89 -15.83 -6.27 9.79
C ARG A 89 -15.00 -6.89 10.91
N ARG A 90 -13.84 -6.32 11.23
CA ARG A 90 -12.83 -6.91 12.12
C ARG A 90 -12.24 -5.92 13.14
N GLY A 91 -12.75 -4.70 13.18
CA GLY A 91 -12.29 -3.66 14.10
C GLY A 91 -11.08 -2.88 13.61
N MET A 92 -10.90 -1.68 14.19
CA MET A 92 -9.92 -0.69 13.75
C MET A 92 -8.46 -1.17 13.89
N GLN A 93 -8.15 -1.89 14.96
CA GLN A 93 -6.79 -2.38 15.21
C GLN A 93 -6.35 -3.48 14.23
N ILE A 94 -7.28 -4.29 13.73
CA ILE A 94 -6.97 -5.26 12.68
C ILE A 94 -6.83 -4.54 11.34
N ALA A 95 -7.69 -3.57 11.07
CA ALA A 95 -7.66 -2.79 9.83
C ALA A 95 -6.34 -2.03 9.65
N ILE A 96 -5.80 -1.41 10.72
CA ILE A 96 -4.52 -0.69 10.61
C ILE A 96 -3.35 -1.61 10.28
N VAL A 97 -3.34 -2.84 10.83
CA VAL A 97 -2.31 -3.84 10.52
C VAL A 97 -2.45 -4.33 9.07
N VAL A 98 -3.68 -4.47 8.57
CA VAL A 98 -3.93 -4.81 7.15
C VAL A 98 -3.43 -3.71 6.22
N VAL A 99 -3.61 -2.44 6.57
CA VAL A 99 -3.04 -1.31 5.80
C VAL A 99 -1.51 -1.33 5.86
N ALA A 100 -0.90 -1.56 7.02
CA ALA A 100 0.55 -1.68 7.15
C ALA A 100 1.11 -2.83 6.28
N ARG A 101 0.42 -3.97 6.23
CA ARG A 101 0.72 -5.08 5.32
C ARG A 101 0.62 -4.64 3.86
N LYS A 102 -0.47 -3.94 3.49
CA LYS A 102 -0.67 -3.46 2.10
C LYS A 102 0.41 -2.45 1.69
N ILE A 103 0.84 -1.56 2.59
CA ILE A 103 1.96 -0.63 2.36
C ILE A 103 3.24 -1.40 2.06
N ALA A 104 3.54 -2.48 2.78
CA ALA A 104 4.72 -3.31 2.51
C ALA A 104 4.66 -3.97 1.12
N VAL A 105 3.49 -4.49 0.72
CA VAL A 105 3.27 -5.07 -0.62
C VAL A 105 3.45 -4.02 -1.71
N ILE A 106 2.85 -2.84 -1.53
CA ILE A 106 3.00 -1.73 -2.48
C ILE A 106 4.47 -1.32 -2.57
N ALA A 107 5.15 -1.13 -1.44
CA ALA A 107 6.55 -0.74 -1.43
C ALA A 107 7.43 -1.74 -2.20
N TRP A 108 7.20 -3.05 -2.06
CA TRP A 108 7.92 -4.05 -2.84
C TRP A 108 7.72 -3.87 -4.35
N HIS A 109 6.48 -3.73 -4.81
CA HIS A 109 6.21 -3.51 -6.24
C HIS A 109 6.77 -2.19 -6.77
N LEU A 110 6.68 -1.10 -6.00
CA LEU A 110 7.17 0.20 -6.43
C LEU A 110 8.70 0.23 -6.56
N VAL A 111 9.41 -0.40 -5.60
CA VAL A 111 10.88 -0.50 -5.66
C VAL A 111 11.31 -1.43 -6.80
N THR A 112 10.72 -2.63 -6.89
CA THR A 112 11.13 -3.63 -7.89
C THR A 112 10.79 -3.26 -9.33
N LYS A 113 9.76 -2.42 -9.54
CA LYS A 113 9.35 -1.95 -10.87
C LYS A 113 9.79 -0.53 -11.17
N GLU A 114 10.52 0.12 -10.25
CA GLU A 114 10.94 1.52 -10.36
C GLU A 114 9.78 2.48 -10.68
N GLN A 115 8.63 2.24 -10.03
CA GLN A 115 7.41 3.00 -10.26
C GLN A 115 7.03 3.82 -9.02
N ASP A 116 6.38 4.96 -9.27
CA ASP A 116 5.78 5.75 -8.22
C ASP A 116 4.34 5.28 -7.90
N TYR A 117 3.91 5.55 -6.67
CA TYR A 117 2.56 5.22 -6.24
C TYR A 117 1.54 5.98 -7.10
N ALA A 118 0.65 5.25 -7.79
CA ALA A 118 -0.30 5.83 -8.76
C ALA A 118 -1.22 6.92 -8.18
N PHE A 119 -1.53 6.85 -6.88
CA PHE A 119 -2.38 7.83 -6.19
C PHE A 119 -1.56 8.80 -5.31
N ALA A 120 -0.30 9.02 -5.67
CA ALA A 120 0.54 10.00 -5.02
C ALA A 120 0.04 11.42 -5.30
N ARG A 121 0.33 12.33 -4.36
CA ARG A 121 0.04 13.76 -4.50
C ARG A 121 1.34 14.47 -4.87
N PRO A 122 1.53 14.92 -6.13
CA PRO A 122 2.81 15.43 -6.61
C PRO A 122 3.41 16.52 -5.74
N SER A 123 2.61 17.52 -5.32
CA SER A 123 3.06 18.62 -4.48
C SER A 123 3.59 18.15 -3.13
N LEU A 124 2.91 17.18 -2.49
CA LEU A 124 3.34 16.59 -1.22
C LEU A 124 4.63 15.76 -1.39
N VAL A 125 4.76 15.05 -2.52
CA VAL A 125 5.98 14.29 -2.82
C VAL A 125 7.16 15.23 -3.01
N ALA A 126 6.99 16.28 -3.80
CA ALA A 126 8.00 17.31 -4.04
C ALA A 126 8.40 17.98 -2.72
N PHE A 127 7.44 18.28 -1.84
CA PHE A 127 7.72 18.81 -0.51
C PHE A 127 8.55 17.86 0.35
N LYS A 128 8.22 16.56 0.39
CA LYS A 128 9.00 15.55 1.13
C LYS A 128 10.41 15.41 0.59
N ARG A 129 10.58 15.34 -0.74
CA ARG A 129 11.90 15.28 -1.40
C ARG A 129 12.72 16.51 -1.06
N ARG A 130 12.14 17.71 -1.19
CA ARG A 130 12.82 18.95 -0.85
C ARG A 130 13.23 19.03 0.62
N LYS A 131 12.35 18.60 1.53
CA LYS A 131 12.67 18.53 2.96
C LYS A 131 13.87 17.61 3.22
N LEU A 132 13.89 16.44 2.58
CA LEU A 132 14.99 15.49 2.69
C LEU A 132 16.30 16.07 2.14
N GLU A 133 16.28 16.70 0.96
CA GLU A 133 17.45 17.38 0.38
C GLU A 133 18.05 18.39 1.36
N LEU A 134 17.21 19.25 1.96
CA LEU A 134 17.66 20.24 2.94
C LEU A 134 18.25 19.59 4.20
N THR A 135 17.67 18.48 4.67
CA THR A 135 18.23 17.71 5.79
C THR A 135 19.56 17.05 5.42
N ALA A 136 19.76 16.70 4.15
CA ALA A 136 21.00 16.14 3.61
C ALA A 136 22.06 17.22 3.29
N GLY A 137 21.82 18.49 3.61
CA GLY A 137 22.79 19.58 3.42
C GLY A 137 22.65 20.36 2.11
N ALA A 138 21.57 20.14 1.34
CA ALA A 138 21.34 20.93 0.13
C ALA A 138 21.13 22.42 0.43
N GLU A 139 21.57 23.27 -0.49
CA GLU A 139 21.45 24.72 -0.37
C GLU A 139 19.99 25.18 -0.31
N ARG A 140 19.73 26.18 0.55
CA ARG A 140 18.45 26.88 0.59
C ARG A 140 18.38 27.92 -0.53
N ARG A 141 17.59 27.64 -1.56
CA ARG A 141 17.27 28.60 -2.62
C ARG A 141 16.14 29.52 -2.15
N ILE A 142 16.48 30.79 -1.85
CA ILE A 142 15.50 31.80 -1.39
C ILE A 142 14.79 32.47 -2.57
N ALA A 143 15.49 32.69 -3.69
CA ALA A 143 15.02 33.51 -4.79
C ALA A 143 14.00 32.84 -5.74
N ARG A 144 13.87 31.51 -5.74
CA ARG A 144 12.97 30.79 -6.67
C ARG A 144 12.07 29.81 -5.93
N ARG A 145 10.75 29.97 -6.09
CA ARG A 145 9.74 29.00 -5.64
C ARG A 145 9.86 27.75 -6.53
N GLY A 146 10.30 26.63 -5.96
CA GLY A 146 10.41 25.35 -6.68
C GLY A 146 9.20 24.43 -6.43
N ALA A 147 9.20 23.24 -7.04
CA ALA A 147 8.10 22.27 -6.94
C ALA A 147 7.70 21.89 -5.48
N GLY A 148 8.63 21.97 -4.53
CA GLY A 148 8.31 21.74 -3.11
C GLY A 148 7.44 22.87 -2.49
N TYR A 149 7.50 24.08 -3.03
CA TYR A 149 6.66 25.20 -2.61
C TYR A 149 5.20 25.04 -3.06
N ASP A 150 4.96 24.31 -4.16
CA ASP A 150 3.60 24.07 -4.67
C ASP A 150 2.71 23.38 -3.65
N TYR A 151 3.30 22.63 -2.70
CA TYR A 151 2.58 22.11 -1.56
C TYR A 151 1.89 23.21 -0.75
N ASN A 152 2.40 24.44 -0.70
CA ASN A 152 1.77 25.55 0.02
C ASN A 152 0.55 26.15 -0.72
N ASN A 153 0.40 25.87 -2.02
CA ASN A 153 -0.73 26.32 -2.81
C ASN A 153 -2.02 25.58 -2.39
N LYS A 154 -2.98 26.32 -1.82
CA LYS A 154 -4.25 25.77 -1.34
C LYS A 154 -5.11 25.18 -2.46
N GLN A 155 -5.14 25.80 -3.63
CA GLN A 155 -5.95 25.36 -4.77
C GLN A 155 -5.40 24.04 -5.33
N LEU A 156 -4.09 23.97 -5.57
CA LEU A 156 -3.45 22.75 -6.05
C LEU A 156 -3.63 21.59 -5.06
N ARG A 157 -3.38 21.82 -3.77
CA ARG A 157 -3.58 20.78 -2.74
C ARG A 157 -5.02 20.26 -2.71
N ARG A 158 -6.01 21.14 -2.92
CA ARG A 158 -7.43 20.76 -2.96
C ARG A 158 -7.69 19.89 -4.18
N HIS A 159 -7.24 20.32 -5.36
CA HIS A 159 -7.40 19.56 -6.60
C HIS A 159 -6.76 18.15 -6.51
N GLU A 160 -5.52 18.05 -6.04
CA GLU A 160 -4.85 16.76 -5.82
C GLU A 160 -5.61 15.87 -4.82
N ARG A 161 -6.25 16.50 -3.82
CA ARG A 161 -7.04 15.79 -2.82
C ARG A 161 -8.34 15.26 -3.44
N GLU A 162 -9.02 16.03 -4.29
CA GLU A 162 -10.22 15.62 -5.01
C GLU A 162 -9.96 14.42 -5.92
N ILE A 163 -8.83 14.40 -6.65
CA ILE A 163 -8.40 13.25 -7.45
C ILE A 163 -8.22 12.01 -6.56
N ALA A 164 -7.55 12.16 -5.42
CA ALA A 164 -7.35 11.05 -4.49
C ALA A 164 -8.67 10.56 -3.85
N GLU A 165 -9.64 11.44 -3.62
CA GLU A 165 -11.00 11.10 -3.17
C GLU A 165 -11.79 10.36 -4.25
N GLN A 166 -11.65 10.74 -5.52
CA GLN A 166 -12.23 10.00 -6.63
C GLN A 166 -11.66 8.58 -6.72
N ALA A 167 -10.34 8.43 -6.59
CA ALA A 167 -9.69 7.12 -6.55
C ALA A 167 -10.13 6.26 -5.37
N GLU A 168 -10.36 6.88 -4.20
CA GLU A 168 -10.92 6.20 -3.04
C GLU A 168 -12.33 5.65 -3.31
N ARG A 169 -13.22 6.49 -3.88
CA ARG A 169 -14.57 6.08 -4.27
C ARG A 169 -14.54 4.95 -5.30
N ALA A 170 -13.70 5.07 -6.32
CA ALA A 170 -13.53 4.03 -7.35
C ALA A 170 -13.08 2.70 -6.73
N TYR A 171 -12.10 2.73 -5.81
CA TYR A 171 -11.68 1.53 -5.10
C TYR A 171 -12.78 0.94 -4.23
N ALA A 172 -13.56 1.79 -3.52
CA ALA A 172 -14.68 1.33 -2.70
C ALA A 172 -15.76 0.62 -3.53
N LEU A 173 -16.10 1.18 -4.69
CA LEU A 173 -17.04 0.56 -5.63
C LEU A 173 -16.52 -0.77 -6.17
N LEU A 174 -15.28 -0.79 -6.67
CA LEU A 174 -14.62 -2.03 -7.13
C LEU A 174 -14.64 -3.10 -6.04
N ALA A 175 -14.30 -2.72 -4.81
CA ALA A 175 -14.24 -3.62 -3.67
C ALA A 175 -15.62 -4.13 -3.22
N ALA A 176 -16.69 -3.37 -3.43
CA ALA A 176 -18.06 -3.76 -3.12
C ALA A 176 -18.65 -4.66 -4.21
N GLN A 177 -18.31 -4.40 -5.47
CA GLN A 177 -18.76 -5.19 -6.62
C GLN A 177 -17.93 -6.46 -6.83
N TRP A 178 -16.79 -6.59 -6.14
CA TRP A 178 -15.92 -7.76 -6.25
C TRP A 178 -16.61 -9.02 -5.75
N GLN A 179 -17.00 -9.88 -6.68
CA GLN A 179 -17.52 -11.22 -6.40
C GLN A 179 -16.36 -12.22 -6.41
N PRO A 180 -16.23 -13.10 -5.40
CA PRO A 180 -15.24 -14.17 -5.39
C PRO A 180 -15.72 -15.33 -6.29
N THR A 181 -15.88 -15.13 -7.59
CA THR A 181 -16.23 -16.21 -8.51
C THR A 181 -14.99 -17.05 -8.84
N ARG A 182 -14.94 -18.28 -8.31
CA ARG A 182 -14.27 -19.37 -9.03
C ARG A 182 -15.11 -19.60 -10.29
N PRO A 183 -14.54 -19.67 -11.50
CA PRO A 183 -15.30 -20.15 -12.65
C PRO A 183 -15.60 -21.63 -12.41
N THR A 184 -16.81 -21.93 -11.91
CA THR A 184 -17.34 -23.28 -11.84
C THR A 184 -18.05 -23.57 -13.15
N GLY A 185 -17.39 -24.37 -13.98
CA GLY A 185 -17.90 -24.85 -15.25
C GLY A 185 -16.99 -24.47 -16.41
N ARG A 186 -16.41 -25.48 -17.09
CA ARG A 186 -15.99 -25.28 -18.49
C ARG A 186 -17.23 -24.82 -19.24
N PRO A 187 -17.18 -23.71 -20.02
CA PRO A 187 -18.24 -23.44 -20.97
C PRO A 187 -18.38 -24.68 -21.86
N ARG A 188 -19.56 -25.32 -21.88
CA ARG A 188 -19.86 -26.28 -22.94
C ARG A 188 -19.91 -25.45 -24.21
N LEU A 189 -18.87 -25.55 -25.03
CA LEU A 189 -18.90 -25.00 -26.38
C LEU A 189 -20.10 -25.64 -27.09
N PRO A 190 -20.96 -24.88 -27.77
CA PRO A 190 -22.02 -25.45 -28.59
C PRO A 190 -21.38 -26.36 -29.63
N ALA A 191 -21.94 -27.57 -29.80
CA ALA A 191 -21.52 -28.49 -30.83
C ALA A 191 -21.61 -27.79 -32.19
N ILE A 192 -20.54 -27.82 -32.97
CA ILE A 192 -20.51 -27.28 -34.31
C ILE A 192 -21.47 -28.13 -35.16
N PRO A 193 -22.57 -27.58 -35.69
CA PRO A 193 -23.44 -28.34 -36.57
C PRO A 193 -22.73 -28.49 -37.92
N GLY A 194 -22.33 -29.71 -38.28
CA GLY A 194 -21.82 -29.98 -39.63
C GLY A 194 -20.73 -31.05 -39.79
N ALA A 195 -20.22 -31.66 -38.71
CA ALA A 195 -19.32 -32.82 -38.86
C ALA A 195 -20.15 -34.10 -39.02
N GLY A 196 -20.67 -34.30 -40.23
CA GLY A 196 -21.16 -35.61 -40.70
C GLY A 196 -19.98 -36.53 -41.08
N PRO A 197 -20.26 -37.84 -41.25
CA PRO A 197 -19.29 -38.94 -41.18
C PRO A 197 -18.22 -38.96 -42.27
#